data_AF-A0A381YJP8-F1
#
_entry.id   AF-A0A381YJP8-F1
#
_cell.length_a   1.000
_cell.length_b   1.000
_cell.length_c   1.000
_cell.angle_alpha   90.00
_cell.angle_beta   90.00
_cell.angle_gamma   90.00
#
_symmetry.space_group_name_H-M   'P 1'
#
loop_
_entity.id
_entity.type
_entity.pdbx_description
1 polymer ?
#
loop_
_entity_poly.entity_id
_entity_poly.type
_entity_poly.pdbx_seq_one_letter_code
_entity_poly.pdbx_strand_id
1 'polypeptide(L)'
;MATLVLIGFGGLVTSKGVGMAVPDWPNTFGYNMFLVPFDEWLGKFGIFEEHSHRLVASFVGLLTIVLAAWLWVKDSRKWVRLLGIGALVLVVAQGVLGGLRVTEINQNLGLIHGAVAQLFLILVCGIALVTS
;
A
#
# COMPACT_ATOMS: atom_id res chain seq x y z
N MET A 1 -8.30 2.33 -10.20
CA MET A 1 -9.37 1.96 -9.25
C MET A 1 -8.84 1.29 -7.97
N ALA A 2 -8.02 0.23 -8.06
CA ALA A 2 -7.47 -0.44 -6.87
C ALA A 2 -6.73 0.50 -5.88
N THR A 3 -5.94 1.46 -6.38
CA THR A 3 -5.27 2.47 -5.54
C THR A 3 -6.24 3.36 -4.76
N LEU A 4 -7.43 3.66 -5.31
CA LEU A 4 -8.45 4.44 -4.59
C LEU A 4 -9.04 3.62 -3.43
N VAL A 5 -9.25 2.32 -3.63
CA VAL A 5 -9.68 1.40 -2.57
C VAL A 5 -8.64 1.36 -1.46
N LEU A 6 -7.34 1.21 -1.81
CA LEU A 6 -6.24 1.25 -0.85
C LEU A 6 -6.22 2.53 -0.03
N ILE A 7 -6.37 3.69 -0.68
CA ILE A 7 -6.42 4.99 -0.01
C ILE A 7 -7.65 5.08 0.91
N GLY A 8 -8.80 4.54 0.48
CA GLY A 8 -9.99 4.45 1.33
C GLY A 8 -9.74 3.64 2.61
N PHE A 9 -9.13 2.46 2.50
CA PHE A 9 -8.73 1.65 3.66
C PHE A 9 -7.69 2.38 4.54
N GLY A 10 -6.72 3.06 3.94
CA GLY A 10 -5.74 3.87 4.68
C GLY A 10 -6.39 5.02 5.43
N GLY A 11 -7.37 5.68 4.81
CA GLY A 11 -8.20 6.70 5.44
C GLY A 11 -9.00 6.16 6.62
N LEU A 12 -9.62 4.98 6.48
CA LEU A 12 -10.33 4.31 7.59
C LEU A 12 -9.42 4.04 8.79
N VAL A 13 -8.21 3.54 8.54
CA VAL A 13 -7.21 3.27 9.60
C VAL A 13 -6.83 4.55 10.34
N THR A 14 -6.55 5.63 9.60
CA THR A 14 -6.18 6.93 10.18
C THR A 14 -7.36 7.56 10.92
N SER A 15 -8.54 7.62 10.32
CA SER A 15 -9.73 8.26 10.91
C SER A 15 -10.22 7.56 12.18
N LYS A 16 -10.04 6.24 12.28
CA LYS A 16 -10.37 5.48 13.50
C LYS A 16 -9.23 5.49 14.54
N GLY A 17 -8.05 6.01 14.20
CA GLY A 17 -6.90 6.03 15.10
C GLY A 17 -6.29 4.65 15.37
N VAL A 18 -6.56 3.67 14.50
CA VAL A 18 -6.20 2.24 14.70
C VAL A 18 -4.93 1.84 13.95
N GLY A 19 -4.10 2.82 13.61
CA GLY A 19 -2.93 2.61 12.78
C GLY A 19 -1.76 1.85 13.42
N MET A 20 -1.93 1.43 14.67
CA MET A 20 -0.97 0.76 15.54
C MET A 20 -1.63 -0.42 16.28
N ALA A 21 -2.80 -0.89 15.81
CA ALA A 21 -3.56 -1.96 16.42
C ALA A 21 -2.87 -3.33 16.27
N VAL A 22 -2.04 -3.50 15.25
CA VAL A 22 -1.16 -4.65 15.03
C VAL A 22 0.29 -4.21 15.30
N PRO A 23 0.98 -4.73 16.33
CA PRO A 23 2.23 -4.17 16.84
C PRO A 23 3.49 -4.61 16.06
N ASP A 24 3.34 -5.45 15.04
CA ASP A 24 4.43 -5.99 14.23
C ASP A 24 4.21 -5.74 12.73
N TRP A 25 5.29 -5.81 11.97
CA TRP A 25 5.32 -5.75 10.51
C TRP A 25 6.61 -6.44 10.01
N PRO A 26 6.61 -7.17 8.88
CA PRO A 26 5.49 -7.40 7.94
C PRO A 26 4.47 -8.44 8.41
N ASN A 27 4.72 -9.08 9.56
CA ASN A 27 3.81 -10.06 10.16
C ASN A 27 2.56 -9.39 10.75
N THR A 28 1.63 -10.22 11.25
CA THR A 28 0.50 -9.79 12.08
C THR A 28 0.40 -10.77 13.25
N PHE A 29 0.69 -10.28 14.45
CA PHE A 29 0.76 -11.08 15.68
C PHE A 29 1.69 -12.29 15.57
N GLY A 30 2.84 -12.13 14.89
CA GLY A 30 3.82 -13.19 14.67
C GLY A 30 3.49 -14.18 13.54
N TYR A 31 2.26 -14.14 13.01
CA TYR A 31 1.89 -14.91 11.82
C TYR A 31 2.35 -14.20 10.55
N ASN A 32 2.62 -14.99 9.50
CA ASN A 32 2.71 -14.43 8.16
C ASN A 32 1.39 -13.70 7.83
N MET A 33 1.47 -12.48 7.33
CA MET A 33 0.28 -11.62 7.12
C MET A 33 -0.81 -12.25 6.24
N PHE A 34 -0.47 -13.19 5.35
CA PHE A 34 -1.44 -13.84 4.47
C PHE A 34 -2.09 -15.09 5.09
N LEU A 35 -1.57 -15.55 6.23
CA LEU A 35 -1.93 -16.80 6.89
C LEU A 35 -2.39 -16.59 8.34
N VAL A 36 -2.77 -15.35 8.69
CA VAL A 36 -3.36 -15.04 9.99
C VAL A 36 -4.73 -15.74 10.10
N PRO A 37 -5.01 -16.49 11.17
CA PRO A 37 -6.32 -17.09 11.40
C PRO A 37 -7.43 -16.03 11.38
N PHE A 38 -8.56 -16.32 10.73
CA PHE A 38 -9.62 -15.33 10.53
C PHE A 38 -10.20 -14.78 11.84
N ASP A 39 -10.33 -15.61 12.86
CA ASP A 39 -10.75 -15.26 14.20
C ASP A 39 -9.77 -14.32 14.92
N GLU A 40 -8.54 -14.15 14.42
CA GLU A 40 -7.58 -13.22 14.99
C GLU A 40 -7.78 -11.76 14.55
N TRP A 41 -8.52 -11.51 13.47
CA TRP A 41 -8.67 -10.15 12.93
C TRP A 41 -10.06 -9.81 12.38
N LEU A 42 -10.84 -10.77 11.87
CA LEU A 42 -12.20 -10.50 11.41
C LEU A 42 -13.11 -10.16 12.59
N GLY A 43 -13.85 -9.06 12.47
CA GLY A 43 -14.78 -8.59 13.50
C GLY A 43 -14.10 -7.93 14.71
N LYS A 44 -12.77 -7.96 14.81
CA LYS A 44 -12.03 -7.26 15.87
C LYS A 44 -11.76 -5.81 15.46
N PHE A 45 -12.43 -4.88 16.12
CA PHE A 45 -12.26 -3.44 15.87
C PHE A 45 -10.79 -3.03 16.00
N GLY A 46 -10.33 -2.22 15.04
CA GLY A 46 -8.96 -1.74 14.90
C GLY A 46 -8.05 -2.70 14.15
N ILE A 47 -8.06 -3.97 14.54
CA ILE A 47 -7.26 -5.01 13.87
C ILE A 47 -7.81 -5.27 12.46
N PHE A 48 -9.13 -5.37 12.32
CA PHE A 48 -9.77 -5.61 11.03
C PHE A 48 -9.37 -4.54 10.00
N GLU A 49 -9.45 -3.27 10.38
CA GLU A 49 -9.14 -2.14 9.50
C GLU A 49 -7.66 -2.11 9.11
N GLU A 50 -6.77 -2.25 10.10
CA GLU A 50 -5.33 -2.24 9.84
C GLU A 50 -4.90 -3.43 8.99
N HIS A 51 -5.32 -4.64 9.35
CA HIS A 51 -4.96 -5.85 8.62
C HIS A 51 -5.55 -5.85 7.21
N SER A 52 -6.82 -5.45 7.03
CA SER A 52 -7.43 -5.30 5.71
C SER A 52 -6.67 -4.29 4.85
N HIS A 53 -6.26 -3.16 5.42
CA HIS A 53 -5.43 -2.18 4.72
C HIS A 53 -4.11 -2.78 4.24
N ARG A 54 -3.42 -3.55 5.09
CA ARG A 54 -2.17 -4.24 4.73
C ARG A 54 -2.37 -5.23 3.59
N LEU A 55 -3.44 -6.04 3.61
CA LEU A 55 -3.76 -6.99 2.55
C LEU A 55 -4.06 -6.29 1.21
N VAL A 56 -4.86 -5.22 1.23
CA VAL A 56 -5.14 -4.41 0.04
C VAL A 56 -3.87 -3.73 -0.47
N ALA A 57 -2.97 -3.29 0.42
CA ALA A 57 -1.68 -2.71 0.05
C ALA A 57 -0.79 -3.73 -0.67
N SER A 58 -0.69 -4.95 -0.16
CA SER A 58 0.03 -6.05 -0.81
C SER A 58 -0.54 -6.38 -2.19
N PHE A 59 -1.87 -6.38 -2.32
CA PHE A 59 -2.53 -6.61 -3.61
C PHE A 59 -2.22 -5.48 -4.62
N VAL A 60 -2.27 -4.22 -4.21
CA VAL A 60 -1.87 -3.08 -5.07
C VAL A 60 -0.38 -3.16 -5.42
N GLY A 61 0.48 -3.58 -4.48
CA GLY A 61 1.90 -3.84 -4.76
C GLY A 61 2.08 -4.87 -5.87
N LEU A 62 1.37 -6.00 -5.80
CA LEU A 62 1.39 -7.04 -6.85
C LEU A 62 0.92 -6.49 -8.20
N LEU A 63 -0.21 -5.76 -8.23
CA LEU A 63 -0.69 -5.13 -9.46
C LEU A 63 0.32 -4.13 -10.05
N THR A 64 1.07 -3.44 -9.19
CA THR A 64 2.11 -2.48 -9.61
C THR A 64 3.32 -3.20 -10.22
N ILE A 65 3.71 -4.37 -9.70
CA ILE A 65 4.73 -5.22 -10.32
C ILE A 65 4.27 -5.67 -11.72
N VAL A 66 3.02 -6.14 -11.83
CA VAL A 66 2.45 -6.56 -13.12
C VAL A 66 2.40 -5.39 -14.10
N LEU A 67 2.00 -4.20 -13.64
CA LEU A 67 1.99 -2.98 -14.46
C LEU A 67 3.38 -2.62 -14.95
N ALA A 68 4.39 -2.59 -14.06
CA ALA A 68 5.76 -2.27 -14.43
C ALA A 68 6.32 -3.26 -15.47
N ALA A 69 6.10 -4.55 -15.27
CA ALA A 69 6.48 -5.60 -16.22
C ALA A 69 5.76 -5.45 -17.57
N TRP A 70 4.45 -5.19 -17.54
CA TRP A 70 3.64 -4.99 -18.74
C TRP A 70 4.14 -3.81 -19.56
N LEU A 71 4.35 -2.65 -18.94
CA LEU A 71 4.87 -1.46 -19.62
C LEU A 71 6.27 -1.72 -20.20
N TRP A 72 7.11 -2.45 -19.47
CA TRP A 72 8.46 -2.79 -19.94
C TRP A 72 8.44 -3.61 -21.24
N VAL A 73 7.50 -4.56 -21.34
CA VAL A 73 7.39 -5.45 -22.51
C VAL A 73 6.61 -4.80 -23.66
N LYS A 74 5.52 -4.06 -23.37
CA LYS A 74 4.55 -3.64 -24.39
C LYS A 74 4.71 -2.21 -24.88
N ASP A 75 5.18 -1.28 -24.04
CA ASP A 75 5.30 0.12 -24.45
C ASP A 75 6.67 0.36 -25.10
N SER A 76 6.76 1.05 -26.24
CA SER A 76 8.04 1.37 -26.90
C SER A 76 8.72 2.62 -26.33
N ARG A 77 7.96 3.47 -25.64
CA ARG A 77 8.42 4.78 -25.14
C ARG A 77 9.19 4.57 -23.84
N LYS A 78 10.50 4.83 -23.87
CA LYS A 78 11.40 4.66 -22.70
C LYS A 78 10.89 5.39 -21.45
N TRP A 79 10.35 6.60 -21.60
CA TRP A 79 9.87 7.38 -20.45
C TRP A 79 8.65 6.75 -19.78
N VAL A 80 7.73 6.11 -20.52
CA VAL A 80 6.57 5.39 -19.95
C VAL A 80 7.03 4.17 -19.15
N ARG A 81 8.02 3.43 -19.66
CA ARG A 81 8.63 2.31 -18.91
C ARG A 81 9.23 2.78 -17.59
N LEU A 82 9.93 3.91 -17.60
CA LEU A 82 10.50 4.51 -16.39
C LEU A 82 9.43 4.97 -15.40
N LEU A 83 8.26 5.44 -15.85
CA LEU A 83 7.13 5.71 -14.96
C LEU A 83 6.64 4.44 -14.25
N GLY A 84 6.56 3.32 -14.97
CA GLY A 84 6.21 2.02 -14.38
C GLY A 84 7.21 1.57 -13.30
N ILE A 85 8.51 1.71 -13.56
CA ILE A 85 9.56 1.45 -12.56
C ILE A 85 9.45 2.43 -11.38
N GLY A 86 9.22 3.72 -11.64
CA GLY A 86 9.01 4.72 -10.61
C GLY A 86 7.82 4.39 -9.71
N ALA A 87 6.72 3.91 -10.27
CA ALA A 87 5.55 3.47 -9.51
C ALA A 87 5.88 2.27 -8.61
N LEU A 88 6.65 1.30 -9.12
CA LEU A 88 7.10 0.15 -8.34
C LEU A 88 8.02 0.57 -7.19
N VAL A 89 9.01 1.44 -7.44
CA VAL A 89 9.89 1.96 -6.39
C VAL A 89 9.08 2.71 -5.33
N LEU A 90 8.15 3.55 -5.76
CA LEU A 90 7.34 4.37 -4.85
C LEU A 90 6.40 3.51 -3.98
N VAL A 91 5.76 2.47 -4.53
CA VAL A 91 4.89 1.59 -3.73
C VAL A 91 5.68 0.74 -2.74
N VAL A 92 6.90 0.32 -3.08
CA VAL A 92 7.80 -0.37 -2.14
C VAL A 92 8.21 0.56 -1.01
N ALA A 93 8.61 1.80 -1.34
CA ALA A 93 8.93 2.81 -0.33
C ALA A 93 7.73 3.13 0.57
N GLN A 94 6.51 3.15 0.02
CA GLN A 94 5.28 3.30 0.79
C GLN A 94 5.05 2.12 1.75
N GLY A 95 5.25 0.89 1.29
CA GLY A 95 5.15 -0.29 2.15
C GLY A 95 6.14 -0.25 3.32
N VAL A 96 7.40 0.11 3.05
CA VAL A 96 8.42 0.28 4.09
C VAL A 96 8.05 1.40 5.06
N LEU A 97 7.66 2.57 4.56
CA LEU A 97 7.27 3.70 5.40
C LEU A 97 6.05 3.38 6.26
N GLY A 98 5.07 2.64 5.70
CA GLY A 98 3.90 2.16 6.43
C GLY A 98 4.27 1.15 7.52
N GLY A 99 5.20 0.24 7.25
CA GLY A 99 5.75 -0.69 8.23
C GLY A 99 6.52 0.00 9.35
N LEU A 100 7.41 0.94 9.00
CA LEU A 100 8.21 1.70 9.97
C LEU A 100 7.34 2.51 10.93
N ARG A 101 6.26 3.12 10.43
CA ARG A 101 5.32 3.84 11.32
C ARG A 101 4.81 2.92 12.44
N VAL A 102 4.59 1.64 12.12
CA VAL A 102 4.09 0.62 13.06
C VAL A 102 5.19 0.16 14.01
N THR A 103 6.37 -0.19 13.49
CA THR A 103 7.44 -0.72 14.34
C THR A 103 8.06 0.34 15.25
N GLU A 104 7.98 1.62 14.87
CA GLU A 104 8.51 2.75 15.64
C GLU A 104 7.47 3.50 16.46
N ILE A 105 6.19 3.14 16.38
CA ILE A 105 5.08 3.85 17.07
C ILE A 105 5.12 5.35 16.75
N ASN A 106 5.20 5.67 15.45
CA ASN A 106 5.51 7.02 14.99
C ASN A 106 4.40 7.61 14.11
N GLN A 107 3.58 8.48 14.69
CA GLN A 107 2.49 9.15 13.99
C GLN A 107 2.97 10.12 12.89
N ASN A 108 4.16 10.69 13.02
CA ASN A 108 4.72 11.58 11.99
C ASN A 108 5.01 10.79 10.71
N LEU A 109 5.53 9.56 10.83
CA LEU A 109 5.68 8.66 9.68
C LEU A 109 4.31 8.31 9.08
N GLY A 110 3.26 8.19 9.88
CA GLY A 110 1.88 8.02 9.39
C GLY A 110 1.38 9.19 8.55
N LEU A 111 1.66 10.43 8.97
CA LEU A 111 1.30 11.63 8.21
C LEU A 111 2.07 11.70 6.89
N ILE A 112 3.39 11.45 6.92
CA ILE A 112 4.22 11.44 5.72
C ILE A 112 3.77 10.32 4.77
N HIS A 113 3.45 9.14 5.30
CA HIS A 113 2.92 8.02 4.53
C HIS A 113 1.63 8.41 3.81
N GLY A 114 0.65 8.97 4.52
CA GLY A 114 -0.60 9.42 3.93
C GLY A 114 -0.44 10.49 2.85
N ALA A 115 0.50 11.42 3.03
CA ALA A 115 0.81 12.45 2.05
C ALA A 115 1.48 11.88 0.79
N VAL A 116 2.50 11.03 0.95
CA VAL A 116 3.23 10.43 -0.17
C VAL A 116 2.37 9.41 -0.93
N ALA A 117 1.38 8.78 -0.29
CA ALA A 117 0.40 7.93 -0.97
C ALA A 117 -0.37 8.68 -2.08
N GLN A 118 -0.57 10.00 -1.94
CA GLN A 118 -1.21 10.81 -2.98
C GLN A 118 -0.32 10.97 -4.22
N LEU A 119 1.01 11.04 -4.05
CA LEU A 119 1.95 11.06 -5.17
C LEU A 119 1.89 9.75 -5.96
N PHE A 120 1.74 8.61 -5.27
CA PHE A 120 1.55 7.33 -5.92
C PHE A 120 0.24 7.28 -6.72
N LEU A 121 -0.86 7.80 -6.17
CA LEU A 121 -2.13 7.91 -6.90
C LEU A 121 -1.97 8.76 -8.18
N ILE A 122 -1.38 9.95 -8.06
CA ILE A 122 -1.15 10.85 -9.19
C ILE A 122 -0.32 10.16 -10.27
N LEU A 123 0.76 9.47 -9.87
CA LEU A 123 1.62 8.75 -10.80
C LEU A 123 0.88 7.65 -11.55
N VAL A 124 0.09 6.81 -10.85
CA VAL A 124 -0.67 5.72 -11.48
C VAL A 124 -1.78 6.27 -12.40
N CYS A 125 -2.44 7.35 -12.01
CA CYS A 125 -3.40 8.04 -12.88
C CYS A 125 -2.73 8.63 -14.13
N GLY A 126 -1.54 9.22 -13.97
CA GLY A 126 -0.75 9.74 -15.08
C GLY A 126 -0.32 8.64 -16.05
N ILE A 127 0.14 7.50 -15.52
CA ILE A 127 0.44 6.30 -16.34
C ILE A 127 -0.81 5.87 -17.11
N ALA A 128 -1.95 5.72 -16.43
CA ALA A 128 -3.18 5.29 -17.07
C ALA A 128 -3.58 6.21 -18.23
N LEU A 129 -3.49 7.53 -18.04
CA LEU A 129 -3.81 8.53 -19.05
C LEU A 129 -2.90 8.48 -20.29
N VAL A 130 -1.59 8.21 -20.11
CA VAL A 130 -0.65 8.20 -21.26
C VAL A 130 -0.62 6.84 -21.99
N THR A 131 -1.28 5.84 -21.42
CA THR A 131 -1.41 4.48 -21.97
C THR A 131 -2.83 4.12 -22.43
N SER A 132 -3.80 5.03 -22.26
CA SER A 132 -5.19 4.85 -22.72
C SER A 132 -5.37 5.14 -24.20
#